data_AF-A0A2G4HZA9-F1
#
_entry.id   AF-A0A2G4HZA9-F1
#
_cell.length_a   1.000
_cell.length_b   1.000
_cell.length_c   1.000
_cell.angle_alpha   90.00
_cell.angle_beta   90.00
_cell.angle_gamma   90.00
#
_symmetry.space_group_name_H-M   'P 1'
#
loop_
_entity.id
_entity.type
_entity.pdbx_description
1 polymer ?
#
loop_
_entity_poly.entity_id
_entity_poly.type
_entity_poly.pdbx_seq_one_letter_code
_entity_poly.pdbx_strand_id
1 'polypeptide(L)'
;MKTTKYLLALILFFCSMDSVMSQVNSNAINDSLKTADTTISYVVVELENNKSITGKKVSDDGREIGIMTVDKGLILIPKYQIRTITVSATMPSVGGKKVFPNPHPSRYLYSPSGIPLKKGDGYIQAIYLVAYQGQYALTDHFSIGITSTLWASPFLVNVKYTNTLHKSADGKKNVYLATGIQAGSLTYIDPRTYFGIGYAGLTFGNPESNVTVNGGFLGESSIWYYNQYDPLTGRWTGDEGRENEFLPAISLSWNQR
;
A
#
# COMPACT_ATOMS: atom_id res chain seq x y z
N MET A 1 -20.89 -14.64 -26.16
CA MET A 1 -19.60 -14.33 -25.51
C MET A 1 -19.33 -12.85 -25.28
N LYS A 2 -19.94 -11.89 -26.00
CA LYS A 2 -19.78 -10.45 -25.71
C LYS A 2 -20.46 -9.98 -24.42
N THR A 3 -21.62 -10.55 -24.06
CA THR A 3 -22.42 -10.16 -22.89
C THR A 3 -21.77 -10.49 -21.55
N THR A 4 -20.97 -11.56 -21.46
CA THR A 4 -20.25 -11.94 -20.23
C THR A 4 -19.07 -11.01 -19.92
N LYS A 5 -18.44 -10.42 -20.95
CA LYS A 5 -17.32 -9.46 -20.81
C LYS A 5 -17.78 -8.13 -20.17
N TYR A 6 -18.94 -7.62 -20.58
CA TYR A 6 -19.52 -6.41 -19.97
C TYR A 6 -19.98 -6.64 -18.52
N LEU A 7 -20.41 -7.85 -18.18
CA LEU A 7 -20.81 -8.19 -16.81
C LEU A 7 -19.62 -8.18 -15.84
N LEU A 8 -18.45 -8.66 -16.29
CA LEU A 8 -17.21 -8.64 -15.49
C LEU A 8 -16.65 -7.22 -15.35
N ALA A 9 -16.74 -6.40 -16.40
CA ALA A 9 -16.34 -4.98 -16.37
C ALA A 9 -17.26 -4.14 -15.46
N LEU A 10 -18.57 -4.45 -15.40
CA LEU A 10 -19.52 -3.77 -14.51
C LEU A 10 -19.25 -4.07 -13.03
N ILE A 11 -18.85 -5.29 -12.70
CA ILE A 11 -18.50 -5.72 -11.33
C ILE A 11 -17.20 -5.04 -10.85
N LEU A 12 -16.24 -4.80 -11.75
CA LEU A 12 -15.01 -4.08 -11.43
C LEU A 12 -15.21 -2.56 -11.32
N PHE A 13 -16.20 -1.99 -12.00
CA PHE A 13 -16.52 -0.56 -11.91
C PHE A 13 -17.27 -0.19 -10.62
N PHE A 14 -18.17 -1.05 -10.13
CA PHE A 14 -18.95 -0.82 -8.91
C PHE A 14 -18.16 -0.99 -7.60
N CYS A 15 -16.95 -1.55 -7.64
CA CYS A 15 -16.11 -1.73 -6.45
C CYS A 15 -15.23 -0.50 -6.11
N SER A 16 -15.49 0.65 -6.76
CA SER A 16 -14.70 1.88 -6.60
C SER A 16 -15.30 2.92 -5.63
N MET A 17 -16.39 2.61 -4.91
CA MET A 17 -17.10 3.57 -4.06
C MET A 17 -17.29 3.09 -2.61
N ASP A 18 -16.20 2.84 -1.88
CA ASP A 18 -16.26 2.72 -0.42
C ASP A 18 -15.47 3.86 0.24
N SER A 19 -16.20 4.86 0.73
CA SER A 19 -15.67 5.90 1.63
C SER A 19 -15.84 5.46 3.08
N VAL A 20 -14.76 4.94 3.68
CA VAL A 20 -14.73 4.69 5.12
C VAL A 20 -14.44 6.00 5.85
N MET A 21 -15.47 6.55 6.50
CA MET A 21 -15.37 7.65 7.46
C MET A 21 -14.96 7.09 8.83
N SER A 22 -13.87 7.60 9.40
CA SER A 22 -13.60 7.47 10.83
C SER A 22 -13.57 8.86 11.44
N GLN A 23 -14.58 9.17 12.26
CA GLN A 23 -14.64 10.35 13.10
C GLN A 23 -13.84 10.11 14.38
N VAL A 24 -12.97 11.04 14.77
CA VAL A 24 -12.66 11.25 16.20
C VAL A 24 -12.57 12.73 16.51
N ASN A 25 -13.35 13.10 17.53
CA ASN A 25 -13.65 14.40 18.07
C ASN A 25 -12.42 15.13 18.63
N SER A 26 -12.34 16.43 18.37
CA SER A 26 -11.35 17.36 18.90
C SER A 26 -11.67 17.68 20.36
N ASN A 27 -10.67 17.65 21.24
CA ASN A 27 -10.65 18.51 22.42
C ASN A 27 -9.20 18.89 22.73
N ALA A 28 -8.93 20.19 22.64
CA ALA A 28 -7.67 20.83 22.97
C ALA A 28 -7.59 21.07 24.48
N ILE A 29 -6.43 20.85 25.09
CA ILE A 29 -6.00 21.57 26.30
C ILE A 29 -4.50 21.85 26.19
N ASN A 30 -4.15 23.13 26.22
CA ASN A 30 -2.81 23.64 26.45
C ASN A 30 -2.42 23.38 27.91
N ASP A 31 -1.22 22.90 28.18
CA ASP A 31 -0.50 23.39 29.36
C ASP A 31 1.02 23.24 29.25
N SER A 32 1.70 24.29 29.69
CA SER A 32 3.15 24.48 29.61
C SER A 32 3.75 24.23 30.99
N LEU A 33 4.62 23.23 31.15
CA LEU A 33 5.53 23.17 32.30
C LEU A 33 6.89 22.61 31.89
N LYS A 34 7.90 23.50 31.90
CA LYS A 34 9.33 23.19 31.92
C LYS A 34 9.73 22.80 33.35
N THR A 35 10.31 21.61 33.57
CA THR A 35 11.43 21.44 34.52
C THR A 35 12.16 20.09 34.32
N ALA A 36 13.48 20.16 34.50
CA ALA A 36 14.45 19.12 34.85
C ALA A 36 14.84 18.06 33.79
N ASP A 37 16.14 18.06 33.53
CA ASP A 37 16.90 17.29 32.57
C ASP A 37 17.05 15.83 33.05
N THR A 38 16.23 14.95 32.52
CA THR A 38 16.42 13.49 32.56
C THR A 38 15.91 12.97 31.24
N THR A 39 16.67 13.13 30.15
CA THR A 39 16.36 12.77 28.75
C THR A 39 14.97 12.15 28.58
N ILE A 40 13.94 13.00 28.65
CA ILE A 40 12.55 12.58 28.85
C ILE A 40 12.09 11.98 27.53
N SER A 41 12.30 10.68 27.40
CA SER A 41 11.97 9.96 26.19
C SER A 41 10.55 9.46 26.35
N TYR A 42 9.62 10.10 25.63
CA TYR A 42 8.31 9.48 25.41
C TYR A 42 8.55 8.14 24.71
N VAL A 43 7.93 7.08 25.19
CA VAL A 43 8.08 5.72 24.68
C VAL A 43 6.70 5.12 24.41
N VAL A 44 6.63 4.28 23.39
CA VAL A 44 5.51 3.36 23.18
C VAL A 44 6.04 1.97 23.51
N VAL A 45 5.39 1.35 24.49
CA VAL A 45 5.71 0.00 24.94
C VAL A 45 4.63 -0.93 24.46
N GLU A 46 5.05 -1.91 23.67
CA GLU A 46 4.22 -3.01 23.20
C GLU A 46 4.40 -4.19 24.15
N LEU A 47 3.28 -4.67 24.67
CA LEU A 47 3.21 -5.81 25.57
C LEU A 47 3.06 -7.11 24.77
N GLU A 48 3.44 -8.24 25.37
CA GLU A 48 3.25 -9.58 24.78
C GLU A 48 1.78 -9.90 24.42
N ASN A 49 0.83 -9.22 25.07
CA ASN A 49 -0.60 -9.35 24.78
C ASN A 49 -1.11 -8.42 23.66
N ASN A 50 -0.21 -7.85 22.85
CA ASN A 50 -0.46 -6.89 21.77
C ASN A 50 -1.12 -5.57 22.22
N LYS A 51 -1.15 -5.27 23.52
CA LYS A 51 -1.56 -3.94 24.00
C LYS A 51 -0.37 -2.99 23.93
N SER A 52 -0.65 -1.75 23.54
CA SER A 52 0.35 -0.67 23.55
C SER A 52 0.06 0.34 24.65
N ILE A 53 1.11 0.77 25.34
CA ILE A 53 1.07 1.82 26.36
C ILE A 53 1.99 2.93 25.88
N THR A 54 1.47 4.16 25.83
CA THR A 54 2.22 5.35 25.41
C THR A 54 2.37 6.30 26.58
N GLY A 55 3.59 6.75 26.86
CA GLY A 55 3.83 7.68 27.94
C GLY A 55 5.29 8.10 28.06
N LYS A 56 5.61 8.94 29.04
CA LYS A 56 6.99 9.34 29.33
C LYS A 56 7.68 8.24 30.12
N LYS A 57 8.87 7.80 29.70
CA LYS A 57 9.70 6.92 30.54
C LYS A 57 10.17 7.72 31.76
N VAL A 58 9.81 7.28 32.96
CA VAL A 58 10.17 7.92 34.24
C VAL A 58 11.23 7.12 34.98
N SER A 59 11.15 5.78 34.93
CA SER A 59 12.11 4.90 35.58
C SER A 59 12.33 3.64 34.74
N ASP A 60 13.50 3.04 34.89
CA ASP A 60 13.92 1.83 34.19
C ASP A 60 14.76 1.01 35.16
N ASP A 61 14.11 0.15 35.92
CA ASP A 61 14.77 -0.78 36.83
C ASP A 61 15.03 -2.12 36.11
N GLY A 62 15.92 -2.95 36.64
CA GLY A 62 16.24 -4.27 36.08
C GLY A 62 15.00 -5.18 35.94
N ARG A 63 13.96 -4.95 36.75
CA ARG A 63 12.72 -5.75 36.76
C ARG A 63 11.53 -5.09 36.05
N GLU A 64 11.39 -3.78 36.17
CA GLU A 64 10.19 -3.04 35.77
C GLU A 64 10.57 -1.70 35.11
N ILE A 65 9.74 -1.24 34.19
CA ILE A 65 9.82 0.12 33.61
C ILE A 65 8.64 0.95 34.10
N GLY A 66 8.90 2.17 34.54
CA GLY A 66 7.87 3.15 34.92
C GLY A 66 7.55 4.08 33.77
N ILE A 67 6.29 4.09 33.34
CA ILE A 67 5.78 4.91 32.26
C ILE A 67 4.68 5.83 32.78
N MET A 68 4.88 7.14 32.67
CA MET A 68 3.86 8.14 32.97
C MET A 68 2.93 8.30 31.77
N THR A 69 1.73 7.75 31.89
CA THR A 69 0.64 7.90 30.93
C THR A 69 -0.22 9.12 31.26
N VAL A 70 -0.82 9.74 30.25
CA VAL A 70 -1.65 10.95 30.43
C VAL A 70 -3.00 10.60 31.07
N ASP A 71 -3.52 9.41 30.79
CA ASP A 71 -4.83 8.93 31.20
C ASP A 71 -4.83 8.23 32.57
N LYS A 72 -3.77 7.46 32.89
CA LYS A 72 -3.72 6.60 34.08
C LYS A 72 -2.59 6.94 35.05
N GLY A 73 -1.80 7.98 34.75
CA GLY A 73 -0.64 8.34 35.56
C GLY A 73 0.50 7.33 35.42
N LEU A 74 1.26 7.11 36.50
CA LEU A 74 2.43 6.22 36.50
C LEU A 74 1.99 4.75 36.45
N ILE A 75 2.36 4.06 35.38
CA ILE A 75 2.18 2.62 35.22
C ILE A 75 3.56 1.95 35.33
N LEU A 76 3.69 0.99 36.23
CA LEU A 76 4.85 0.11 36.35
C LEU A 76 4.58 -1.15 35.54
N ILE A 77 5.43 -1.43 34.55
CA ILE A 77 5.30 -2.58 33.66
C ILE A 77 6.50 -3.51 33.90
N PRO A 78 6.27 -4.77 34.30
CA PRO A 78 7.34 -5.75 34.39
C PRO A 78 7.98 -6.01 33.02
N LYS A 79 9.32 -6.04 32.94
CA LYS A 79 10.05 -6.20 31.68
C LYS A 79 9.74 -7.50 30.95
N TYR A 80 9.40 -8.56 31.67
CA TYR A 80 9.00 -9.83 31.05
C TYR A 80 7.68 -9.74 30.25
N GLN A 81 6.87 -8.71 30.48
CA GLN A 81 5.64 -8.47 29.71
C GLN A 81 5.88 -7.60 28.48
N ILE A 82 7.08 -7.04 28.33
CA ILE A 82 7.42 -6.08 27.29
C ILE A 82 8.03 -6.81 26.11
N ARG A 83 7.36 -6.69 24.97
CA ARG A 83 7.86 -7.17 23.69
C ARG A 83 8.83 -6.17 23.05
N THR A 84 8.41 -4.90 23.01
CA THR A 84 9.18 -3.86 22.30
C THR A 84 9.02 -2.51 22.99
N ILE A 85 10.12 -1.75 23.07
CA ILE A 85 10.13 -0.35 23.54
C ILE A 85 10.60 0.52 22.38
N THR A 86 9.74 1.41 21.90
CA THR A 86 10.09 2.33 20.81
C THR A 86 10.04 3.78 21.29
N VAL A 87 11.10 4.53 21.02
CA VAL A 87 11.18 5.95 21.37
C VAL A 87 10.20 6.74 20.49
N SER A 88 9.26 7.43 21.09
CA SER A 88 8.18 8.17 20.42
C SER A 88 8.68 9.32 19.53
N ALA A 89 9.90 9.82 19.75
CA ALA A 89 10.53 10.79 18.84
C ALA A 89 10.63 10.26 17.40
N THR A 90 10.76 8.94 17.21
CA THR A 90 10.80 8.31 15.88
C THR A 90 9.42 7.99 15.32
N MET A 91 8.35 8.16 16.12
CA MET A 91 6.98 7.88 15.68
C MET A 91 6.31 9.09 15.03
N PRO A 92 5.55 8.88 13.95
CA PRO A 92 4.76 9.92 13.35
C PRO A 92 3.71 10.46 14.33
N SER A 93 3.39 11.75 14.18
CA SER A 93 2.36 12.42 14.96
C SER A 93 1.19 12.78 14.04
N VAL A 94 0.01 12.29 14.40
CA VAL A 94 -1.24 12.47 13.67
C VAL A 94 -2.24 13.09 14.63
N GLY A 95 -2.77 14.26 14.30
CA GLY A 95 -3.66 15.01 15.19
C GLY A 95 -3.06 15.35 16.57
N GLY A 96 -1.72 15.45 16.67
CA GLY A 96 -1.02 15.67 17.94
C GLY A 96 -0.78 14.42 18.78
N LYS A 97 -1.30 13.26 18.36
CA LYS A 97 -1.09 11.96 19.00
C LYS A 97 -0.03 11.16 18.26
N LYS A 98 0.77 10.42 19.00
CA LYS A 98 1.81 9.54 18.45
C LYS A 98 1.15 8.23 18.03
N VAL A 99 1.33 7.86 16.77
CA VAL A 99 0.71 6.66 16.18
C VAL A 99 1.79 5.77 15.57
N PHE A 100 1.52 4.47 15.50
CA PHE A 100 2.37 3.57 14.75
C PHE A 100 2.42 3.98 13.29
N PRO A 101 3.60 3.96 12.65
CA PRO A 101 3.72 4.26 11.23
C PRO A 101 2.74 3.45 10.39
N ASN A 102 2.19 4.06 9.35
CA ASN A 102 1.40 3.34 8.36
C ASN A 102 2.27 2.22 7.76
N PRO A 103 1.84 0.94 7.82
CA PRO A 103 2.62 -0.17 7.26
C PRO A 103 2.62 -0.19 5.73
N HIS A 104 1.65 0.47 5.08
CA HIS A 104 1.51 0.47 3.62
C HIS A 104 1.33 1.88 3.05
N PRO A 105 2.32 2.78 3.20
CA PRO A 105 2.20 4.14 2.68
C PRO A 105 2.36 4.18 1.16
N SER A 106 3.01 3.18 0.55
CA SER A 106 3.36 3.13 -0.87
C SER A 106 2.25 2.65 -1.82
N ARG A 107 1.09 2.23 -1.26
CA ARG A 107 -0.04 1.68 -2.02
C ARG A 107 -1.32 1.61 -1.15
N TYR A 108 -2.47 1.88 -1.76
CA TYR A 108 -3.81 1.61 -1.25
C TYR A 108 -4.25 0.17 -1.59
N LEU A 109 -5.47 -0.23 -1.24
CA LEU A 109 -5.93 -1.59 -1.54
C LEU A 109 -5.85 -1.95 -3.04
N TYR A 110 -6.19 -1.02 -3.95
CA TYR A 110 -6.20 -1.27 -5.40
C TYR A 110 -5.32 -0.34 -6.23
N SER A 111 -4.88 0.79 -5.68
CA SER A 111 -4.13 1.81 -6.42
C SER A 111 -2.76 2.04 -5.78
N PRO A 112 -1.70 2.24 -6.58
CA PRO A 112 -0.40 2.62 -6.05
C PRO A 112 -0.45 4.06 -5.53
N SER A 113 0.41 4.38 -4.56
CA SER A 113 0.70 5.76 -4.19
C SER A 113 2.10 6.14 -4.71
N GLY A 114 2.37 7.45 -4.72
CA GLY A 114 3.66 8.04 -5.03
C GLY A 114 4.68 7.92 -3.91
N ILE A 115 4.27 7.51 -2.72
CA ILE A 115 5.17 7.47 -1.56
C ILE A 115 6.17 6.33 -1.74
N PRO A 116 7.49 6.61 -1.65
CA PRO A 116 8.51 5.59 -1.85
C PRO A 116 8.49 4.54 -0.75
N LEU A 117 8.78 3.30 -1.15
CA LEU A 117 9.13 2.22 -0.23
C LEU A 117 10.65 2.29 0.01
N LYS A 118 11.10 2.23 1.27
CA LYS A 118 12.53 2.35 1.56
C LYS A 118 13.28 1.13 1.05
N LYS A 119 14.53 1.31 0.65
CA LYS A 119 15.39 0.21 0.22
C LYS A 119 15.41 -0.92 1.25
N GLY A 120 15.13 -2.14 0.80
CA GLY A 120 15.11 -3.32 1.66
C GLY A 120 13.75 -3.60 2.31
N ASP A 121 12.82 -2.65 2.28
CA ASP A 121 11.45 -2.88 2.75
C ASP A 121 10.65 -3.66 1.71
N GLY A 122 9.72 -4.47 2.20
CA GLY A 122 8.79 -5.23 1.39
C GLY A 122 7.51 -5.53 2.15
N TYR A 123 6.47 -5.88 1.42
CA TYR A 123 5.20 -6.27 2.00
C TYR A 123 4.50 -7.32 1.14
N ILE A 124 3.61 -8.06 1.79
CA ILE A 124 2.67 -8.96 1.14
C ILE A 124 1.26 -8.46 1.49
N GLN A 125 0.43 -8.32 0.47
CA GLN A 125 -0.97 -7.93 0.59
C GLN A 125 -1.84 -9.06 0.05
N ALA A 126 -2.85 -9.46 0.81
CA ALA A 126 -3.90 -10.34 0.35
C ALA A 126 -5.10 -9.50 -0.08
N ILE A 127 -5.45 -9.57 -1.36
CA ILE A 127 -6.62 -8.94 -1.96
C ILE A 127 -7.76 -9.95 -1.89
N TYR A 128 -8.73 -9.69 -0.99
CA TYR A 128 -9.89 -10.55 -0.72
C TYR A 128 -9.57 -12.05 -0.47
N LEU A 129 -8.35 -12.39 -0.04
CA LEU A 129 -7.84 -13.77 0.07
C LEU A 129 -7.80 -14.56 -1.26
N VAL A 130 -8.12 -13.93 -2.39
CA VAL A 130 -8.12 -14.58 -3.71
C VAL A 130 -6.80 -14.34 -4.42
N ALA A 131 -6.29 -13.11 -4.35
CA ALA A 131 -5.02 -12.73 -4.95
C ALA A 131 -4.04 -12.25 -3.87
N TYR A 132 -2.78 -12.60 -4.04
CA TYR A 132 -1.67 -12.20 -3.20
C TYR A 132 -0.73 -11.33 -4.02
N GLN A 133 -0.28 -10.25 -3.43
CA GLN A 133 0.66 -9.34 -4.02
C GLN A 133 1.84 -9.16 -3.10
N GLY A 134 3.03 -9.51 -3.57
CA GLY A 134 4.29 -9.20 -2.93
C GLY A 134 4.94 -7.99 -3.61
N GLN A 135 5.52 -7.08 -2.84
CA GLN A 135 6.34 -5.98 -3.36
C GLN A 135 7.58 -5.80 -2.50
N TYR A 136 8.71 -5.51 -3.15
CA TYR A 136 10.01 -5.32 -2.54
C TYR A 136 10.74 -4.13 -3.18
N ALA A 137 11.36 -3.28 -2.36
CA ALA A 137 12.13 -2.12 -2.80
C ALA A 137 13.61 -2.47 -3.00
N LEU A 138 14.06 -2.43 -4.25
CA LEU A 138 15.49 -2.58 -4.59
C LEU A 138 16.28 -1.31 -4.22
N THR A 139 15.62 -0.15 -4.30
CA THR A 139 16.16 1.17 -3.93
C THR A 139 15.06 2.02 -3.30
N ASP A 140 15.41 3.19 -2.76
CA ASP A 140 14.43 4.15 -2.22
C ASP A 140 13.49 4.75 -3.29
N HIS A 141 13.73 4.45 -4.56
CA HIS A 141 12.93 4.96 -5.68
C HIS A 141 12.32 3.84 -6.52
N PHE A 142 12.93 2.65 -6.54
CA PHE A 142 12.55 1.55 -7.39
C PHE A 142 12.10 0.33 -6.59
N SER A 143 10.93 -0.18 -6.94
CA SER A 143 10.37 -1.39 -6.35
C SER A 143 9.85 -2.34 -7.43
N ILE A 144 10.00 -3.63 -7.15
CA ILE A 144 9.50 -4.72 -7.98
C ILE A 144 8.52 -5.54 -7.16
N GLY A 145 7.57 -6.19 -7.81
CA GLY A 145 6.62 -7.05 -7.13
C GLY A 145 5.98 -8.05 -8.07
N ILE A 146 5.23 -8.95 -7.47
CA ILE A 146 4.52 -10.03 -8.14
C ILE A 146 3.12 -10.03 -7.57
N THR A 147 2.13 -10.19 -8.44
CA THR A 147 0.72 -10.39 -8.06
C THR A 147 0.26 -11.70 -8.66
N SER A 148 -0.21 -12.61 -7.81
CA SER A 148 -0.77 -13.88 -8.27
C SER A 148 -1.77 -14.47 -7.29
N THR A 149 -2.60 -15.39 -7.76
CA THR A 149 -3.52 -16.15 -6.90
C THR A 149 -2.81 -17.38 -6.33
N LEU A 150 -3.50 -18.13 -5.46
CA LEU A 150 -3.01 -19.42 -4.97
C LEU A 150 -2.73 -20.43 -6.10
N TRP A 151 -3.42 -20.29 -7.23
CA TRP A 151 -3.29 -21.16 -8.40
C TRP A 151 -2.31 -20.60 -9.44
N ALA A 152 -1.51 -19.59 -9.05
CA ALA A 152 -0.57 -18.92 -9.93
C ALA A 152 -1.19 -18.33 -11.23
N SER A 153 -2.49 -17.99 -11.18
CA SER A 153 -3.20 -17.36 -12.31
C SER A 153 -4.25 -16.35 -11.83
N PRO A 154 -4.17 -15.07 -12.26
CA PRO A 154 -3.14 -14.50 -13.13
C PRO A 154 -1.75 -14.46 -12.47
N PHE A 155 -0.69 -14.40 -13.26
CA PHE A 155 0.66 -14.13 -12.78
C PHE A 155 1.15 -12.83 -13.39
N LEU A 156 1.26 -11.78 -12.57
CA LEU A 156 1.64 -10.43 -12.98
C LEU A 156 2.91 -10.01 -12.28
N VAL A 157 3.86 -9.46 -13.03
CA VAL A 157 5.04 -8.79 -12.49
C VAL A 157 4.78 -7.29 -12.52
N ASN A 158 5.13 -6.58 -11.46
CA ASN A 158 5.00 -5.13 -11.41
C ASN A 158 6.35 -4.46 -11.10
N VAL A 159 6.61 -3.36 -11.79
CA VAL A 159 7.72 -2.47 -11.51
C VAL A 159 7.15 -1.08 -11.25
N LYS A 160 7.65 -0.42 -10.20
CA LYS A 160 7.20 0.90 -9.78
C LYS A 160 8.41 1.75 -9.47
N TYR A 161 8.48 2.89 -10.13
CA TYR A 161 9.40 3.98 -9.84
C TYR A 161 8.65 5.09 -9.12
N THR A 162 9.28 5.65 -8.10
CA THR A 162 8.76 6.73 -7.27
C THR A 162 9.81 7.82 -7.15
N ASN A 163 9.37 9.08 -7.17
CA ASN A 163 10.25 10.22 -6.96
C ASN A 163 9.56 11.25 -6.08
N THR A 164 10.33 11.91 -5.20
CA THR A 164 9.81 13.01 -4.37
C THR A 164 10.04 14.33 -5.10
N LEU A 165 8.98 14.91 -5.65
CA LEU A 165 9.06 16.16 -6.42
C LEU A 165 9.25 17.38 -5.51
N HIS A 166 8.60 17.37 -4.35
CA HIS A 166 8.67 18.48 -3.40
C HIS A 166 8.62 17.96 -1.97
N LYS A 167 9.52 18.47 -1.13
CA LYS A 167 9.51 18.25 0.33
C LYS A 167 9.21 19.58 1.02
N SER A 168 8.10 19.61 1.75
CA SER A 168 7.79 20.74 2.61
C SER A 168 8.69 20.73 3.84
N ALA A 169 9.08 21.90 4.36
CA ALA A 169 9.88 22.02 5.59
C ALA A 169 9.22 21.30 6.79
N ASP A 170 7.88 21.30 6.84
CA ASP A 170 7.12 20.63 7.90
C ASP A 170 6.89 19.14 7.62
N GLY A 171 7.32 18.64 6.46
CA GLY A 171 7.14 17.25 6.01
C GLY A 171 5.69 16.81 5.76
N LYS A 172 4.71 17.70 5.98
CA LYS A 172 3.26 17.39 5.89
C LYS A 172 2.69 17.53 4.48
N LYS A 173 3.26 18.40 3.65
CA LYS A 173 2.77 18.77 2.31
C LYS A 173 3.78 18.38 1.23
N ASN A 174 4.19 17.11 1.22
CA ASN A 174 5.10 16.62 0.20
C ASN A 174 4.33 16.27 -1.06
N VAL A 175 5.03 16.32 -2.19
CA VAL A 175 4.49 15.90 -3.48
C VAL A 175 5.37 14.79 -4.01
N TYR A 176 4.75 13.68 -4.39
CA TYR A 176 5.42 12.51 -4.92
C TYR A 176 4.85 12.17 -6.30
N LEU A 177 5.71 11.62 -7.14
CA LEU A 177 5.39 11.05 -8.44
C LEU A 177 5.58 9.53 -8.35
N ALA A 178 4.59 8.77 -8.80
CA ALA A 178 4.73 7.36 -9.13
C ALA A 178 4.57 7.16 -10.63
N THR A 179 5.35 6.25 -11.18
CA THR A 179 5.13 5.67 -12.50
C THR A 179 5.46 4.19 -12.43
N GLY A 180 4.76 3.37 -13.21
CA GLY A 180 4.99 1.95 -13.18
C GLY A 180 4.27 1.20 -14.26
N ILE A 181 4.68 -0.06 -14.40
CA ILE A 181 4.09 -1.01 -15.31
C ILE A 181 3.81 -2.29 -14.52
N GLN A 182 2.65 -2.88 -14.74
CA GLN A 182 2.33 -4.23 -14.31
C GLN A 182 1.95 -5.04 -15.53
N ALA A 183 2.57 -6.20 -15.76
CA ALA A 183 2.26 -7.03 -16.91
C ALA A 183 2.34 -8.51 -16.57
N GLY A 184 1.58 -9.33 -17.29
CA GLY A 184 1.59 -10.77 -17.11
C GLY A 184 0.51 -11.47 -17.92
N SER A 185 0.13 -12.67 -17.49
CA SER A 185 -0.82 -13.52 -18.22
C SER A 185 -1.76 -14.25 -17.29
N LEU A 186 -2.84 -14.85 -17.83
CA LEU A 186 -3.66 -15.80 -17.08
C LEU A 186 -3.07 -17.22 -17.05
N THR A 187 -1.77 -17.41 -17.33
CA THR A 187 -0.99 -18.66 -17.22
C THR A 187 -1.78 -19.97 -17.41
N TYR A 188 -2.51 -20.45 -16.39
CA TYR A 188 -3.26 -21.71 -16.41
C TYR A 188 -4.72 -21.63 -16.93
N ILE A 189 -5.37 -20.47 -16.89
CA ILE A 189 -6.77 -20.29 -17.31
C ILE A 189 -6.82 -20.00 -18.81
N ASP A 190 -6.00 -19.06 -19.26
CA ASP A 190 -5.82 -18.74 -20.67
C ASP A 190 -4.38 -18.25 -20.91
N PRO A 191 -3.44 -19.15 -21.25
CA PRO A 191 -2.03 -18.80 -21.41
C PRO A 191 -1.76 -17.81 -22.55
N ARG A 192 -2.74 -17.62 -23.45
CA ARG A 192 -2.62 -16.76 -24.63
C ARG A 192 -3.19 -15.37 -24.41
N THR A 193 -3.72 -15.10 -23.21
CA THR A 193 -4.22 -13.79 -22.84
C THR A 193 -3.24 -13.13 -21.87
N TYR A 194 -2.78 -11.94 -22.27
CA TYR A 194 -1.84 -11.11 -21.56
C TYR A 194 -2.51 -9.82 -21.10
N PHE A 195 -2.15 -9.39 -19.90
CA PHE A 195 -2.57 -8.10 -19.35
C PHE A 195 -1.36 -7.22 -19.12
N GLY A 196 -1.53 -5.93 -19.36
CA GLY A 196 -0.56 -4.89 -19.06
C GLY A 196 -1.27 -3.66 -18.52
N ILE A 197 -0.70 -3.00 -17.52
CA ILE A 197 -1.16 -1.72 -17.01
C ILE A 197 0.06 -0.82 -16.94
N GLY A 198 0.05 0.27 -17.70
CA GLY A 198 0.99 1.38 -17.53
C GLY A 198 0.29 2.51 -16.78
N TYR A 199 0.88 3.02 -15.71
CA TYR A 199 0.29 4.09 -14.92
C TYR A 199 1.31 5.15 -14.50
N ALA A 200 0.80 6.35 -14.27
CA ALA A 200 1.48 7.43 -13.59
C ALA A 200 0.53 8.10 -12.60
N GLY A 201 1.05 8.64 -11.51
CA GLY A 201 0.22 9.30 -10.52
C GLY A 201 0.98 10.26 -9.63
N LEU A 202 0.23 11.21 -9.07
CA LEU A 202 0.73 12.21 -8.15
C LEU A 202 0.11 11.97 -6.78
N THR A 203 0.94 12.06 -5.75
CA THR A 203 0.50 11.94 -4.35
C THR A 203 0.88 13.18 -3.58
N PHE A 204 -0.09 13.73 -2.87
CA PHE A 204 0.04 14.93 -2.07
C PHE A 204 -0.15 14.57 -0.60
N GLY A 205 0.78 14.99 0.27
CA GLY A 205 0.70 14.78 1.71
C GLY A 205 1.92 14.08 2.28
N ASN A 206 1.69 13.15 3.20
CA ASN A 206 2.72 12.38 3.91
C ASN A 206 2.29 10.91 4.07
N PRO A 207 3.18 10.01 4.55
CA PRO A 207 2.87 8.59 4.71
C PRO A 207 1.62 8.26 5.54
N GLU A 208 1.21 9.15 6.46
CA GLU A 208 0.06 8.94 7.34
C GLU A 208 -1.23 9.58 6.80
N SER A 209 -1.13 10.65 6.03
CA SER A 209 -2.29 11.32 5.43
C SER A 209 -1.92 11.88 4.06
N ASN A 210 -2.53 11.32 3.02
CA ASN A 210 -2.23 11.67 1.65
C ASN A 210 -3.43 11.45 0.72
N VAL A 211 -3.39 12.13 -0.41
CA VAL A 211 -4.33 12.00 -1.52
C VAL A 211 -3.53 11.68 -2.77
N THR A 212 -3.98 10.69 -3.53
CA THR A 212 -3.34 10.24 -4.76
C THR A 212 -4.31 10.27 -5.92
N VAL A 213 -3.85 10.82 -7.04
CA VAL A 213 -4.52 10.73 -8.34
C VAL A 213 -3.62 9.92 -9.26
N ASN A 214 -4.12 8.82 -9.81
CA ASN A 214 -3.45 8.02 -10.82
C ASN A 214 -4.21 8.06 -12.15
N GLY A 215 -3.48 8.04 -13.25
CA GLY A 215 -3.99 7.82 -14.60
C GLY A 215 -3.15 6.77 -15.30
N GLY A 216 -3.76 5.99 -16.18
CA GLY A 216 -3.06 4.93 -16.90
C GLY A 216 -3.88 4.30 -18.01
N PHE A 217 -3.29 3.28 -18.62
CA PHE A 217 -3.93 2.45 -19.64
C PHE A 217 -3.78 0.99 -19.26
N LEU A 218 -4.90 0.27 -19.30
CA LEU A 218 -4.95 -1.18 -19.22
C LEU A 218 -4.99 -1.71 -20.65
N GLY A 219 -4.02 -2.53 -21.00
CA GLY A 219 -3.95 -3.29 -22.24
C GLY A 219 -4.27 -4.76 -21.99
N GLU A 220 -5.15 -5.32 -22.80
CA GLU A 220 -5.37 -6.76 -22.91
C GLU A 220 -4.93 -7.19 -24.32
N SER A 221 -4.26 -8.34 -24.40
CA SER A 221 -3.90 -8.96 -25.68
C SER A 221 -4.22 -10.44 -25.63
N SER A 222 -5.10 -10.90 -26.52
CA SER A 222 -5.45 -12.31 -26.65
C SER A 222 -5.09 -12.84 -28.04
N ILE A 223 -4.46 -14.02 -28.07
CA ILE A 223 -4.10 -14.73 -29.30
C ILE A 223 -5.06 -15.89 -29.50
N TRP A 224 -5.69 -15.97 -30.67
CA TRP A 224 -6.60 -17.04 -31.06
C TRP A 224 -6.13 -17.70 -32.35
N TYR A 225 -6.33 -19.02 -32.46
CA TYR A 225 -6.04 -19.77 -33.67
C TYR A 225 -7.34 -20.12 -34.37
N TYR A 226 -7.33 -20.03 -35.69
CA TYR A 226 -8.37 -20.67 -36.50
C TYR A 226 -7.72 -21.41 -37.66
N ASN A 227 -8.37 -22.50 -38.06
CA ASN A 227 -7.94 -23.26 -39.21
C ASN A 227 -8.70 -22.75 -40.43
N GLN A 228 -7.94 -22.35 -41.45
CA GLN A 228 -8.49 -22.04 -42.76
C GLN A 228 -8.25 -23.23 -43.68
N TYR A 229 -9.30 -23.65 -44.41
CA TYR A 229 -9.15 -24.64 -45.45
C TYR A 229 -8.75 -23.94 -46.74
N ASP A 230 -7.61 -24.32 -47.33
CA ASP A 230 -7.19 -23.84 -48.63
C ASP A 230 -7.71 -24.80 -49.74
N PRO A 231 -8.69 -24.36 -50.56
CA PRO A 231 -9.28 -25.19 -51.59
C PRO A 231 -8.34 -25.45 -52.79
N LEU A 232 -7.27 -24.67 -52.96
CA LEU A 232 -6.31 -24.84 -54.06
C LEU A 232 -5.25 -25.88 -53.73
N THR A 233 -4.85 -25.98 -52.46
CA THR A 233 -3.83 -26.95 -52.02
C THR A 233 -4.43 -28.16 -51.31
N GLY A 234 -5.72 -28.12 -50.94
CA GLY A 234 -6.41 -29.21 -50.22
C GLY A 234 -5.92 -29.39 -48.78
N ARG A 235 -5.25 -28.39 -48.21
CA ARG A 235 -4.63 -28.45 -46.87
C ARG A 235 -5.33 -27.49 -45.91
N TRP A 236 -5.30 -27.86 -44.64
CA TRP A 236 -5.62 -26.93 -43.56
C TRP A 236 -4.39 -26.10 -43.23
N THR A 237 -4.52 -24.78 -43.27
CA THR A 237 -3.51 -23.83 -42.81
C THR A 237 -3.99 -23.24 -41.49
N GLY A 238 -3.12 -23.21 -40.48
CA GLY A 238 -3.41 -22.55 -39.22
C GLY A 238 -2.95 -21.11 -39.27
N ASP A 239 -3.88 -20.17 -39.09
CA ASP A 239 -3.57 -18.74 -39.01
C ASP A 239 -3.81 -18.21 -37.59
N GLU A 240 -2.99 -17.23 -37.22
CA GLU A 240 -3.03 -16.57 -35.92
C GLU A 240 -3.75 -15.23 -36.00
N GLY A 241 -4.80 -15.08 -35.19
CA GLY A 241 -5.47 -13.81 -34.95
C GLY A 241 -5.04 -13.21 -33.61
N ARG A 242 -4.86 -11.89 -33.57
CA ARG A 242 -4.56 -11.14 -32.33
C ARG A 242 -5.57 -10.04 -32.12
N GLU A 243 -6.20 -10.05 -30.95
CA GLU A 243 -7.06 -8.96 -30.47
C GLU A 243 -6.30 -8.17 -29.40
N ASN A 244 -6.24 -6.84 -29.53
CA ASN A 244 -5.69 -5.96 -28.51
C ASN A 244 -6.75 -4.95 -28.11
N GLU A 245 -6.99 -4.81 -26.81
CA GLU A 245 -7.90 -3.80 -26.26
C GLU A 245 -7.11 -2.89 -25.32
N PHE A 246 -7.37 -1.58 -25.40
CA PHE A 246 -6.76 -0.58 -24.51
C PHE A 246 -7.85 0.25 -23.85
N LEU A 247 -7.85 0.27 -22.52
CA LEU A 247 -8.83 0.98 -21.70
C LEU A 247 -8.11 2.02 -20.85
N PRO A 248 -8.45 3.32 -20.98
CA PRO A 248 -7.95 4.31 -20.06
C PRO A 248 -8.55 4.08 -18.66
N ALA A 249 -7.75 4.27 -17.63
CA ALA A 249 -8.17 4.16 -16.24
C ALA A 249 -7.69 5.37 -15.45
N ILE A 250 -8.54 5.84 -14.55
CA ILE A 250 -8.22 6.89 -13.58
C ILE A 250 -8.60 6.39 -12.19
N SER A 251 -7.80 6.70 -11.18
CA SER A 251 -8.14 6.42 -9.80
C SER A 251 -7.87 7.63 -8.92
N LEU A 252 -8.79 7.88 -8.00
CA LEU A 252 -8.60 8.81 -6.89
C LEU A 252 -8.63 7.99 -5.60
N SER A 253 -7.64 8.19 -4.74
CA SER A 253 -7.53 7.47 -3.48
C SER A 253 -7.03 8.42 -2.41
N TRP A 254 -7.55 8.31 -1.19
CA TRP A 254 -7.08 9.11 -0.08
C TRP A 254 -6.99 8.27 1.18
N ASN A 255 -6.04 8.63 2.03
CA ASN A 255 -5.92 8.14 3.37
C ASN A 255 -5.88 9.34 4.31
N GLN A 256 -6.71 9.30 5.33
CA GLN A 256 -6.72 10.28 6.41
C GLN A 256 -6.71 9.51 7.72
N ARG A 257 -5.74 9.84 8.56
CA ARG A 257 -5.53 9.21 9.85
C ARG A 257 -5.62 10.24 10.95
#